data_AF-A0AAU8D3U8-F1
#
_entry.id   AF-A0AAU8D3U8-F1
#
_cell.length_a   1.000
_cell.length_b   1.000
_cell.length_c   1.000
_cell.angle_alpha   90.00
_cell.angle_beta   90.00
_cell.angle_gamma   90.00
#
_symmetry.space_group_name_H-M   'P 1'
#
loop_
_entity.id
_entity.type
_entity.pdbx_description
1 polymer ?
#
loop_
_entity_poly.entity_id
_entity_poly.type
_entity_poly.pdbx_seq_one_letter_code
_entity_poly.pdbx_strand_id
1 'polypeptide(L)'
;MMGARKATLGYPSRTDAVLALRAQRLSTREIAQRIGINESTVTALEHSAGRPRKPRPVEELCRTVLFPMDVLDMLGPHAARRNMHPNRLARLIVETVVDEKMIDAVLDDADDLEGWA
;
A
#
# COMPACT_ATOMS: atom_id res chain seq x y z
N MET A 1 9.05 -7.57 -5.59
CA MET A 1 10.41 -7.33 -5.05
C MET A 1 10.83 -5.93 -5.48
N MET A 2 10.77 -4.91 -4.59
CA MET A 2 11.28 -3.56 -4.91
C MET A 2 12.81 -3.66 -4.99
N GLY A 3 13.37 -3.42 -6.18
CA GLY A 3 14.82 -3.45 -6.38
C GLY A 3 15.51 -2.43 -5.48
N ALA A 4 16.58 -2.85 -4.81
CA ALA A 4 17.42 -1.99 -3.97
C ALA A 4 17.78 -0.68 -4.67
N ARG A 5 17.88 0.42 -3.92
CA ARG A 5 18.32 1.72 -4.42
C ARG A 5 19.72 1.56 -5.04
N LYS A 6 19.78 1.58 -6.37
CA LYS A 6 21.05 1.48 -7.09
C LYS A 6 21.70 2.87 -7.10
N ALA A 7 22.83 2.99 -6.42
CA ALA A 7 23.64 4.19 -6.48
C ALA A 7 23.97 4.53 -7.93
N THR A 8 23.89 5.82 -8.29
CA THR A 8 24.01 6.29 -9.68
C THR A 8 24.73 7.62 -9.68
N LEU A 9 25.89 7.70 -10.36
CA LEU A 9 26.70 8.92 -10.47
C LEU A 9 27.05 9.56 -9.11
N GLY A 10 27.30 8.75 -8.09
CA GLY A 10 27.60 9.22 -6.73
C GLY A 10 26.37 9.58 -5.88
N TYR A 11 25.15 9.49 -6.44
CA TYR A 11 23.92 9.68 -5.69
C TYR A 11 23.36 8.37 -5.11
N PRO A 12 22.63 8.40 -3.99
CA PRO A 12 22.09 7.20 -3.33
C PRO A 12 21.11 6.41 -4.20
N SER A 13 20.41 7.07 -5.12
CA SER A 13 19.50 6.42 -6.07
C SER A 13 19.45 7.15 -7.41
N ARG A 14 18.88 6.49 -8.42
CA ARG A 14 18.58 7.10 -9.73
C ARG A 14 17.65 8.29 -9.61
N THR A 15 16.66 8.23 -8.71
CA THR A 15 15.74 9.36 -8.47
C THR A 15 16.50 10.56 -7.93
N ASP A 16 17.41 10.34 -6.97
CA ASP A 16 18.23 11.42 -6.39
C ASP A 16 19.16 12.04 -7.45
N ALA A 17 19.75 11.20 -8.31
CA ALA A 17 20.57 11.68 -9.43
C ALA A 17 19.76 12.53 -10.41
N VAL A 18 18.55 12.10 -10.77
CA VAL A 18 17.65 12.86 -11.67
C VAL A 18 17.30 14.22 -11.05
N LEU A 19 16.89 14.26 -9.78
CA LEU A 19 16.54 15.51 -9.11
C LEU A 19 17.72 16.48 -8.99
N ALA A 20 18.91 15.97 -8.65
CA ALA A 20 20.11 16.79 -8.52
C ALA A 20 20.56 17.38 -9.87
N LEU A 21 20.51 16.59 -10.95
CA LEU A 21 20.83 17.08 -12.30
C LEU A 21 19.77 18.04 -12.82
N ARG A 22 18.49 17.86 -12.45
CA ARG A 22 17.45 18.82 -12.78
C ARG A 22 17.64 20.15 -12.07
N ALA A 23 18.09 20.14 -10.81
CA ALA A 23 18.43 21.37 -10.08
C ALA A 23 19.58 22.15 -10.75
N GLN A 24 20.47 21.46 -11.46
CA GLN A 24 21.50 22.05 -12.30
C GLN A 24 20.99 22.56 -13.66
N ARG A 25 19.67 22.52 -13.90
CA ARG A 25 18.97 22.97 -15.13
C ARG A 25 19.31 22.18 -16.39
N LEU A 26 19.75 20.93 -16.27
CA LEU A 26 19.91 20.04 -17.42
C LEU A 26 18.54 19.67 -18.01
N SER A 27 18.50 19.48 -19.32
CA SER A 27 17.34 18.95 -20.05
C SER A 27 17.14 17.45 -19.78
N THR A 28 15.92 16.96 -20.04
CA THR A 28 15.59 15.53 -19.85
C THR A 28 16.51 14.61 -20.66
N ARG A 29 16.85 15.03 -21.89
CA ARG A 29 17.76 14.32 -22.78
C ARG A 29 19.19 14.24 -22.22
N GLU A 30 19.72 15.34 -21.69
CA GLU A 30 21.06 15.36 -21.09
C GLU A 30 21.11 14.48 -19.82
N ILE A 31 20.07 14.53 -18.99
CA ILE A 31 19.95 13.69 -17.79
C ILE A 31 19.92 12.21 -18.18
N ALA A 32 19.10 11.85 -19.19
CA ALA A 32 18.99 10.51 -19.73
C ALA A 32 20.34 9.97 -20.23
N GLN A 33 21.07 10.77 -21.01
CA GLN A 33 22.40 10.42 -21.51
C GLN A 33 23.42 10.25 -20.38
N ARG A 34 23.41 11.14 -19.39
CA ARG A 34 24.38 11.12 -18.28
C ARG A 34 24.17 9.91 -17.36
N ILE A 35 22.91 9.53 -17.12
CA ILE A 35 22.55 8.41 -16.25
C ILE A 35 22.55 7.06 -17.01
N GLY A 36 22.38 7.08 -18.33
CA GLY A 36 22.23 5.87 -19.15
C GLY A 36 20.83 5.24 -19.04
N ILE A 37 19.79 6.07 -19.04
CA ILE A 37 18.36 5.64 -19.02
C ILE A 37 17.58 6.31 -20.14
N ASN A 38 16.36 5.82 -20.41
CA ASN A 38 15.45 6.45 -21.37
C ASN A 38 14.91 7.78 -20.79
N GLU A 39 14.65 8.76 -21.66
CA GLU A 39 13.99 10.03 -21.32
C GLU A 39 12.63 9.80 -20.65
N SER A 40 11.86 8.79 -21.07
CA SER A 40 10.59 8.44 -20.42
C SER A 40 10.77 8.02 -18.97
N THR A 41 11.87 7.34 -18.65
CA THR A 41 12.24 6.95 -17.29
C THR A 41 12.61 8.17 -16.45
N VAL A 42 13.27 9.17 -17.03
CA VAL A 42 13.58 10.43 -16.33
C VAL A 42 12.28 11.12 -15.88
N THR A 43 11.35 11.34 -16.81
CA THR A 43 10.06 11.97 -16.52
C THR A 43 9.26 11.18 -15.48
N ALA A 44 9.24 9.85 -15.57
CA ALA A 44 8.57 9.00 -14.59
C ALA A 44 9.19 9.11 -13.19
N LEU A 45 10.53 9.15 -13.09
CA LEU A 45 11.23 9.29 -11.83
C LEU A 45 10.94 10.65 -11.19
N GLU A 46 10.96 11.75 -11.96
CA GLU A 46 10.61 13.09 -11.47
C GLU A 46 9.18 13.15 -10.95
N HIS A 47 8.23 12.66 -11.73
CA HIS A 47 6.83 12.62 -11.33
C HIS A 47 6.61 11.76 -10.07
N SER A 48 7.32 10.63 -9.97
CA SER A 48 7.24 9.76 -8.79
C SER A 48 7.88 10.37 -7.54
N ALA A 49 8.92 11.18 -7.70
CA ALA A 49 9.63 11.82 -6.59
C ALA A 49 8.81 12.96 -5.95
N GLY A 50 8.07 13.71 -6.76
CA GLY A 50 7.19 14.78 -6.29
C GLY A 50 5.91 14.27 -5.61
N ARG A 51 5.59 12.98 -5.76
CA ARG A 51 4.40 12.40 -5.14
C ARG A 51 4.71 12.01 -3.70
N PRO A 52 4.10 12.64 -2.68
CA PRO A 52 4.24 12.16 -1.32
C PRO A 52 3.80 10.70 -1.29
N ARG A 53 4.68 9.83 -0.78
CA ARG A 53 4.33 8.44 -0.54
C ARG A 53 3.27 8.45 0.55
N LYS A 54 2.00 8.42 0.15
CA LYS A 54 0.91 8.15 1.07
C LYS A 54 1.26 6.83 1.76
N PRO A 55 1.36 6.80 3.09
CA PRO A 55 1.58 5.56 3.81
C PRO A 55 0.55 4.56 3.32
N ARG A 56 1.01 3.36 2.97
CA ARG A 56 0.02 2.32 2.67
C ARG A 56 -0.68 2.01 3.98
N PRO A 57 -1.99 1.74 4.01
CA PRO A 57 -2.70 1.41 5.26
C PRO A 57 -2.05 0.26 6.07
N VAL A 58 -1.30 -0.63 5.39
CA VAL A 58 -0.50 -1.72 5.99
C VAL A 58 0.75 -1.24 6.73
N GLU A 59 1.28 -0.06 6.41
CA GLU A 59 2.51 0.49 7.00
C GLU A 59 2.25 1.34 8.25
N GLU A 60 1.02 1.80 8.46
CA GLU A 60 0.63 2.61 9.63
C GLU A 60 0.13 1.78 10.81
N LEU A 61 -0.31 0.52 10.59
CA LEU A 61 -1.30 -0.10 11.50
C LEU A 61 -1.06 -1.59 11.83
N CYS A 62 0.19 -2.02 12.02
CA CYS A 62 0.53 -3.34 12.57
C CYS A 62 0.22 -4.55 11.65
N ARG A 63 0.66 -5.73 12.10
CA ARG A 63 0.87 -6.99 11.36
C ARG A 63 -0.25 -7.35 10.35
N THR A 64 0.15 -7.90 9.20
CA THR A 64 -0.78 -8.47 8.22
C THR A 64 -1.45 -9.72 8.78
N VAL A 65 -2.78 -9.73 8.82
CA VAL A 65 -3.59 -10.93 9.09
C VAL A 65 -4.10 -11.47 7.77
N LEU A 66 -3.91 -12.77 7.53
CA LEU A 66 -4.47 -13.43 6.35
C LEU A 66 -5.96 -13.69 6.59
N PHE A 67 -6.78 -13.36 5.60
CA PHE A 67 -8.20 -13.66 5.58
C PHE A 67 -8.50 -14.67 4.47
N PRO A 68 -9.37 -15.66 4.70
CA PRO A 68 -9.89 -16.51 3.66
C PRO A 68 -10.58 -15.69 2.55
N MET A 69 -10.38 -16.09 1.29
CA MET A 69 -10.88 -15.34 0.13
C MET A 69 -12.41 -15.38 0.02
N ASP A 70 -13.00 -16.53 0.31
CA ASP A 70 -14.44 -16.75 0.38
C ASP A 70 -15.12 -15.83 1.40
N VAL A 71 -14.53 -15.67 2.60
CA VAL A 71 -15.04 -14.74 3.61
C VAL A 71 -14.98 -13.29 3.11
N LEU A 72 -13.90 -12.89 2.44
CA LEU A 72 -13.79 -11.55 1.86
C LEU A 72 -14.81 -11.31 0.74
N ASP A 73 -15.08 -12.33 -0.08
CA ASP A 73 -16.09 -12.27 -1.14
C ASP A 73 -17.50 -12.09 -0.54
N MET A 74 -17.81 -12.79 0.56
CA MET A 74 -19.07 -12.63 1.29
C MET A 74 -19.23 -11.21 1.86
N LEU A 75 -18.14 -10.54 2.23
CA LEU A 75 -18.17 -9.14 2.66
C LEU A 75 -18.39 -8.16 1.50
N GLY A 76 -18.14 -8.57 0.25
CA GLY A 76 -18.22 -7.75 -0.95
C GLY A 76 -19.53 -6.94 -1.06
N PRO A 77 -20.72 -7.57 -1.03
CA PRO A 77 -22.00 -6.86 -1.12
C PRO A 77 -22.23 -5.87 0.02
N HIS A 78 -21.71 -6.15 1.22
CA HIS A 78 -21.85 -5.28 2.40
C HIS A 78 -20.91 -4.08 2.32
N ALA A 79 -19.72 -4.28 1.75
CA ALA A 79 -18.72 -3.25 1.53
C ALA A 79 -19.12 -2.30 0.39
N ALA A 80 -19.65 -2.85 -0.71
CA ALA A 80 -20.13 -2.09 -1.85
C ALA A 80 -21.26 -1.12 -1.46
N ARG A 81 -22.24 -1.58 -0.66
CA ARG A 81 -23.32 -0.73 -0.11
C ARG A 81 -22.82 0.46 0.71
N ARG A 82 -21.60 0.39 1.23
CA ARG A 82 -20.98 1.43 2.07
C ARG A 82 -19.82 2.15 1.37
N ASN A 83 -19.65 1.94 0.07
CA ASN A 83 -18.57 2.51 -0.73
C ASN A 83 -17.17 2.31 -0.12
N MET A 84 -16.89 1.09 0.36
CA MET A 84 -15.61 0.73 0.96
C MET A 84 -15.05 -0.57 0.41
N HIS A 85 -13.73 -0.76 0.54
CA HIS A 85 -13.06 -2.00 0.16
C HIS A 85 -13.36 -3.12 1.19
N PRO A 86 -13.54 -4.40 0.79
CA PRO A 86 -13.82 -5.50 1.72
C PRO A 86 -12.83 -5.60 2.89
N ASN A 87 -11.52 -5.49 2.63
CA ASN A 87 -10.51 -5.45 3.72
C ASN A 87 -10.71 -4.30 4.73
N ARG A 88 -11.22 -3.14 4.28
CA ARG A 88 -11.54 -2.03 5.17
C ARG A 88 -12.77 -2.36 6.01
N LEU A 89 -13.77 -3.00 5.42
CA LEU A 89 -14.95 -3.45 6.15
C LEU A 89 -14.60 -4.52 7.19
N ALA A 90 -13.82 -5.53 6.82
CA ALA A 90 -13.36 -6.59 7.74
C ALA A 90 -12.64 -5.99 8.95
N ARG A 91 -11.71 -5.06 8.68
CA ARG A 91 -11.01 -4.32 9.73
C ARG A 91 -11.97 -3.52 10.63
N LEU A 92 -12.89 -2.78 10.04
CA LEU A 92 -13.87 -1.99 10.79
C LEU A 92 -14.74 -2.88 11.69
N ILE A 93 -15.20 -4.03 11.20
CA ILE A 93 -15.99 -4.98 11.99
C ILE A 93 -15.18 -5.43 13.21
N VAL A 94 -13.93 -5.87 13.01
CA VAL A 94 -13.08 -6.34 14.12
C VAL A 94 -12.79 -5.20 15.10
N GLU A 95 -12.48 -4.00 14.62
CA GLU A 95 -12.26 -2.82 15.48
C GLU A 95 -13.50 -2.50 16.31
N THR A 96 -14.69 -2.47 15.71
CA THR A 96 -15.94 -2.24 16.44
C THR A 96 -16.24 -3.32 17.48
N VAL A 97 -16.06 -4.60 17.14
CA VAL A 97 -16.26 -5.71 18.10
C VAL A 97 -15.33 -5.58 19.31
N VAL A 98 -14.08 -5.16 19.10
CA VAL A 98 -13.12 -4.92 20.19
C VAL A 98 -13.53 -3.69 21.02
N ASP A 99 -13.83 -2.57 20.37
CA ASP A 99 -14.17 -1.30 21.02
C ASP A 99 -15.46 -1.40 21.86
N GLU A 100 -16.45 -2.15 21.36
CA GLU A 100 -17.73 -2.37 22.03
C GLU A 100 -17.71 -3.57 23.00
N LYS A 101 -16.53 -4.20 23.20
CA LYS A 101 -16.34 -5.37 24.08
C LYS A 101 -17.28 -6.54 23.76
N MET A 102 -17.51 -6.78 22.47
CA MET A 102 -18.40 -7.83 21.97
C MET A 102 -17.68 -9.13 21.62
N ILE A 103 -16.38 -9.26 21.94
CA ILE A 103 -15.58 -10.43 21.55
C ILE A 103 -16.22 -11.71 22.06
N ASP A 104 -16.48 -11.80 23.36
CA ASP A 104 -17.02 -13.01 23.97
C ASP A 104 -18.42 -13.33 23.42
N ALA A 105 -19.28 -12.33 23.27
CA ALA A 105 -20.61 -12.52 22.68
C ALA A 105 -20.57 -13.06 21.24
N VAL A 106 -19.63 -12.57 20.41
CA VAL A 106 -19.45 -13.06 19.03
C VAL A 106 -18.89 -14.48 19.01
N LEU A 107 -18.02 -14.83 19.97
CA LEU A 107 -17.47 -16.18 20.08
C LEU A 107 -18.50 -17.18 20.62
N ASP A 108 -19.30 -16.80 21.62
CA ASP A 108 -20.37 -17.62 22.19
C ASP A 108 -21.42 -17.97 21.10
N ASP A 109 -21.83 -16.98 20.28
CA ASP A 109 -22.73 -17.22 19.14
C ASP A 109 -22.12 -18.16 18.08
N ALA A 110 -20.78 -18.19 17.95
CA ALA A 110 -20.09 -19.06 17.00
C ALA A 110 -19.98 -20.51 17.52
N ASP A 111 -19.70 -20.68 18.82
CA ASP A 111 -19.64 -21.99 19.47
C ASP A 111 -21.01 -22.70 19.44
N ASP A 112 -22.11 -21.95 19.56
CA ASP A 112 -23.47 -22.46 19.41
C ASP A 112 -23.77 -22.98 17.98
N LEU A 113 -23.05 -22.49 16.96
CA LEU A 113 -23.16 -22.97 15.58
C LEU A 113 -22.34 -24.26 15.33
N GLU A 114 -21.25 -24.48 16.06
CA GLU A 114 -20.47 -25.73 16.01
C GLU A 114 -21.05 -26.85 16.88
N GLY A 115 -21.88 -26.52 17.88
CA GLY A 115 -22.54 -27.47 18.78
C GLY A 115 -23.61 -28.39 18.15
N TRP A 116 -23.84 -28.31 16.84
CA TRP A 116 -24.76 -29.16 16.07
C TRP A 116 -24.10 -29.85 14.86
N ALA A 117 -22.78 -30.06 14.90
CA ALA A 117 -22.03 -30.88 13.93
C ALA A 117 -21.76 -32.30 14.44
#